data_AF-A0A5C3MCI7-F1
#
_entry.id   AF-A0A5C3MCI7-F1
#
_cell.length_a   1.000
_cell.length_b   1.000
_cell.length_c   1.000
_cell.angle_alpha   90.00
_cell.angle_beta   90.00
_cell.angle_gamma   90.00
#
_symmetry.space_group_name_H-M   'P 1'
#
loop_
_entity.id
_entity.type
_entity.pdbx_description
1 polymer ?
#
loop_
_entity_poly.entity_id
_entity_poly.type
_entity_poly.pdbx_seq_one_letter_code
_entity_poly.pdbx_strand_id
1 'polypeptide(L)'
;MLSEFTSRLHTNYIPWDGEISQIKQLLIKPQIELLTLEKEIQRVQGLLNDLFLKRDALQGTIKAHKALISIPRRLPWDILQEIFLHCLPTDTNAIMDCKEAPLLLGRICSNW
;
A
#
# COMPACT_ATOMS: atom_id res chain seq x y z
N MET A 1 33.92 11.16 20.09
CA MET A 1 35.09 12.07 20.12
C MET A 1 34.98 12.96 18.90
N LEU A 2 34.74 14.25 19.08
CA LEU A 2 34.63 15.18 17.95
C LEU A 2 36.01 15.33 17.32
N SER A 3 36.09 15.13 16.00
CA SER A 3 37.34 15.30 15.24
C SER A 3 37.82 16.76 15.33
N GLU A 4 39.13 16.99 15.28
CA GLU A 4 39.73 18.33 15.21
C GLU A 4 39.19 19.17 14.03
N PHE A 5 38.68 18.50 13.00
CA PHE A 5 38.06 19.14 11.84
C PHE A 5 36.62 19.61 12.06
N THR A 6 35.96 19.24 13.17
CA THR A 6 34.53 19.55 13.41
C THR A 6 34.27 21.05 13.37
N SER A 7 35.15 21.86 13.97
CA SER A 7 35.03 23.33 13.98
C SER A 7 35.24 23.98 12.61
N ARG A 8 35.78 23.24 11.65
CA ARG A 8 36.08 23.69 10.28
C ARG A 8 35.06 23.19 9.25
N LEU A 9 34.13 22.31 9.65
CA LEU A 9 33.04 21.86 8.77
C LEU A 9 32.13 23.03 8.38
N HIS A 10 31.61 22.99 7.16
CA HIS A 10 30.74 24.05 6.59
C HIS A 10 31.39 25.43 6.49
N THR A 11 32.73 25.48 6.41
CA THR A 11 33.49 26.72 6.14
C THR A 11 34.22 26.62 4.80
N ASN A 12 34.78 27.73 4.33
CA ASN A 12 35.67 27.76 3.15
C ASN A 12 37.12 27.35 3.48
N TYR A 13 37.35 26.66 4.60
CA TYR A 13 38.68 26.22 5.00
C TYR A 13 39.26 25.23 3.99
N ILE A 14 40.50 25.47 3.55
CA ILE A 14 41.22 24.61 2.61
C ILE A 14 42.26 23.81 3.41
N PRO A 15 42.11 22.48 3.54
CA PRO A 15 43.09 21.65 4.22
C PRO A 15 44.35 21.50 3.38
N TRP A 16 45.51 21.49 4.03
CA TRP A 16 46.78 21.07 3.41
C TRP A 16 46.88 19.54 3.26
N ASP A 17 47.87 19.07 2.50
CA ASP A 17 48.00 17.65 2.11
C ASP A 17 48.05 16.67 3.30
N GLY A 18 48.65 17.08 4.42
CA GLY A 18 48.67 16.29 5.65
C GLY A 18 47.28 16.09 6.27
N GLU A 19 46.49 17.16 6.35
CA GLU A 19 45.10 17.08 6.83
C GLU A 19 44.20 16.33 5.85
N ILE A 20 44.41 16.44 4.54
CA ILE A 20 43.66 15.66 3.55
C ILE A 20 43.79 14.16 3.85
N SER A 21 45.01 13.71 4.16
CA SER A 21 45.26 12.30 4.50
C SER A 21 44.58 11.89 5.80
N GLN A 22 44.63 12.74 6.83
CA GLN A 22 43.95 12.50 8.11
C GLN A 22 42.42 12.48 7.96
N ILE A 23 41.85 13.42 7.21
CA ILE A 23 40.41 13.48 6.91
C ILE A 23 39.98 12.21 6.18
N LYS A 24 40.73 11.76 5.16
CA LYS A 24 40.44 10.50 4.46
C LYS A 24 40.40 9.31 5.42
N GLN A 25 41.34 9.21 6.36
CA GLN A 25 41.34 8.14 7.35
C GLN A 25 40.12 8.20 8.29
N LEU A 26 39.74 9.41 8.72
CA LEU A 26 38.55 9.61 9.56
C LEU A 26 37.25 9.21 8.85
N LEU A 27 37.20 9.29 7.52
CA LEU A 27 36.01 8.92 6.73
C LEU A 27 35.84 7.41 6.53
N ILE A 28 36.89 6.61 6.68
CA ILE A 28 36.84 5.15 6.42
C ILE A 28 35.77 4.48 7.27
N LYS A 29 35.77 4.72 8.58
CA LYS A 29 34.83 4.07 9.50
C LYS A 29 33.37 4.48 9.24
N PRO A 30 33.01 5.78 9.17
CA PRO A 30 31.65 6.20 8.82
C PRO A 30 31.16 5.67 7.48
N GLN A 31 32.04 5.57 6.47
CA GLN A 31 31.67 5.01 5.16
C GLN A 31 31.34 3.51 5.25
N ILE A 32 32.12 2.73 6.01
CA ILE A 32 31.82 1.31 6.24
C ILE A 32 30.51 1.13 7.01
N GLU A 33 30.30 1.94 8.06
CA GLU A 33 29.05 1.92 8.84
C GLU A 33 27.83 2.27 7.97
N LEU A 34 27.96 3.29 7.12
CA LEU A 34 26.91 3.68 6.18
C LEU A 34 26.57 2.53 5.20
N LEU A 35 27.58 1.93 4.57
CA LEU A 35 27.37 0.80 3.65
C LEU A 35 26.72 -0.40 4.35
N THR A 36 27.06 -0.64 5.61
CA THR A 36 26.46 -1.72 6.40
C THR A 36 25.00 -1.41 6.69
N LEU A 37 24.69 -0.18 7.07
CA LEU A 37 23.33 0.26 7.35
C LEU A 37 22.44 0.22 6.10
N GLU A 38 22.96 0.66 4.96
CA GLU A 38 22.24 0.61 3.68
C GLU A 38 21.88 -0.83 3.28
N LYS A 39 22.79 -1.79 3.49
CA LYS A 39 22.52 -3.21 3.24
C LYS A 39 21.41 -3.75 4.15
N GLU A 40 21.43 -3.41 5.43
CA GLU A 40 20.37 -3.83 6.35
C GLU A 40 19.02 -3.20 6.00
N ILE A 41 19.00 -1.92 5.60
CA ILE A 41 17.79 -1.26 5.11
C ILE A 41 17.22 -2.02 3.90
N GLN A 42 18.05 -2.32 2.90
CA GLN A 42 17.62 -3.06 1.71
C GLN A 42 17.09 -4.45 2.08
N ARG A 43 17.77 -5.16 2.97
CA ARG A 43 17.34 -6.49 3.45
C ARG A 43 15.97 -6.42 4.12
N VAL A 44 15.76 -5.47 5.04
CA VAL A 44 14.48 -5.31 5.75
C VAL A 44 13.37 -4.86 4.82
N GLN A 45 13.65 -3.97 3.85
CA GLN A 45 12.68 -3.57 2.82
C GLN A 45 12.25 -4.77 1.97
N GLY A 46 13.17 -5.65 1.59
CA GLY A 46 12.85 -6.89 0.89
C GLY A 46 11.88 -7.76 1.68
N LEU A 47 12.20 -8.03 2.95
CA LEU A 47 11.32 -8.80 3.84
C LEU A 47 9.93 -8.16 4.01
N LEU A 48 9.88 -6.84 4.13
CA LEU A 48 8.63 -6.11 4.26
C LEU A 48 7.76 -6.25 3.00
N ASN A 49 8.37 -6.15 1.82
CA ASN A 49 7.69 -6.34 0.55
C ASN A 49 7.13 -7.76 0.42
N ASP A 50 7.90 -8.78 0.77
CA ASP A 50 7.44 -10.18 0.73
C ASP A 50 6.24 -10.40 1.67
N LEU A 51 6.28 -9.81 2.87
CA LEU A 51 5.16 -9.86 3.80
C LEU A 51 3.91 -9.15 3.27
N PHE A 52 4.07 -8.00 2.61
CA PHE A 52 2.95 -7.32 1.97
C PHE A 52 2.34 -8.15 0.85
N LEU A 53 3.15 -8.74 -0.03
CA LEU A 53 2.66 -9.63 -1.09
C LEU A 53 1.87 -10.80 -0.51
N LYS A 54 2.40 -11.45 0.54
CA LYS A 54 1.71 -12.56 1.21
C LYS A 54 0.40 -12.11 1.87
N ARG A 55 0.40 -10.97 2.55
CA ARG A 55 -0.82 -10.38 3.14
C ARG A 55 -1.87 -10.15 2.08
N ASP A 56 -1.51 -9.53 0.95
CA ASP A 56 -2.46 -9.13 -0.10
C ASP A 56 -3.05 -10.35 -0.80
N ALA A 57 -2.25 -11.39 -1.05
CA ALA A 57 -2.72 -12.67 -1.57
C ALA A 57 -3.74 -13.34 -0.63
N LEU A 58 -3.46 -13.35 0.68
CA LEU A 58 -4.37 -13.90 1.68
C LEU A 58 -5.65 -13.07 1.80
N GLN A 59 -5.55 -11.74 1.80
CA GLN A 59 -6.72 -10.86 1.81
C GLN A 59 -7.60 -11.07 0.58
N GLY A 60 -7.00 -11.20 -0.61
CA GLY A 60 -7.70 -11.53 -1.84
C GLY A 60 -8.46 -12.85 -1.74
N THR A 61 -7.79 -13.89 -1.24
CA THR A 61 -8.39 -15.22 -1.01
C THR A 61 -9.55 -15.14 -0.03
N ILE A 62 -9.37 -14.50 1.12
CA ILE A 62 -10.43 -14.33 2.14
C ILE A 62 -11.62 -13.56 1.55
N LYS A 63 -11.38 -12.46 0.83
CA LYS A 63 -12.43 -11.64 0.23
C LYS A 63 -13.24 -12.45 -0.78
N ALA A 64 -12.59 -13.23 -1.64
CA ALA A 64 -13.25 -14.08 -2.63
C ALA A 64 -14.17 -15.13 -1.97
N HIS A 65 -13.67 -15.82 -0.93
CA HIS A 65 -14.46 -16.82 -0.21
C HIS A 65 -15.61 -16.21 0.57
N LYS A 66 -15.40 -15.05 1.23
CA LYS A 66 -16.47 -14.29 1.89
C LYS A 66 -17.56 -13.88 0.89
N ALA A 67 -17.18 -13.46 -0.32
CA ALA A 67 -18.14 -13.12 -1.37
C ALA A 67 -18.96 -14.34 -1.82
N LEU A 68 -18.36 -15.54 -1.91
CA LEU A 68 -19.08 -16.78 -2.25
C LEU A 68 -20.18 -17.11 -1.23
N ILE A 69 -19.92 -16.94 0.06
CA ILE A 69 -20.89 -17.26 1.12
C ILE A 69 -21.81 -16.08 1.48
N SER A 70 -21.68 -14.95 0.78
CA SER A 70 -22.49 -13.76 1.04
C SER A 70 -23.98 -14.03 0.77
N ILE A 71 -24.83 -13.46 1.62
CA ILE A 71 -26.29 -13.62 1.55
C ILE A 71 -26.85 -13.25 0.18
N PRO A 72 -26.42 -12.17 -0.50
CA PRO A 72 -26.92 -11.82 -1.83
C PRO A 72 -26.84 -12.95 -2.85
N ARG A 73 -25.77 -13.78 -2.83
CA ARG A 73 -25.63 -14.92 -3.75
C ARG A 73 -26.48 -16.13 -3.38
N ARG A 74 -27.14 -16.09 -2.22
CA ARG A 74 -27.92 -17.18 -1.66
C ARG A 74 -29.42 -16.85 -1.56
N LEU A 75 -29.83 -15.66 -2.01
CA LEU A 75 -31.24 -15.32 -2.06
C LEU A 75 -31.94 -16.20 -3.10
N PRO A 76 -33.08 -16.80 -2.75
CA PRO A 76 -33.97 -17.43 -3.71
C PRO A 76 -34.38 -16.45 -4.83
N TRP A 77 -34.62 -16.99 -6.02
CA TRP A 77 -34.91 -16.19 -7.20
C TRP A 77 -36.20 -15.35 -7.06
N ASP A 78 -37.23 -15.91 -6.42
CA ASP A 78 -38.49 -15.24 -6.10
C ASP A 78 -38.28 -14.03 -5.18
N ILE A 79 -37.43 -14.16 -4.15
CA ILE A 79 -37.10 -13.06 -3.25
C ILE A 79 -36.33 -11.96 -3.98
N LEU A 80 -35.39 -12.33 -4.86
CA LEU A 80 -34.64 -11.37 -5.67
C LEU A 80 -35.58 -10.62 -6.63
N GLN A 81 -36.48 -11.32 -7.30
CA GLN A 81 -37.49 -10.70 -8.17
C GLN A 81 -38.36 -9.71 -7.40
N GLU A 82 -38.84 -10.08 -6.21
CA GLU A 82 -39.68 -9.22 -5.38
C GLU A 82 -38.95 -7.93 -4.97
N ILE A 83 -37.66 -8.02 -4.60
CA ILE A 83 -36.84 -6.84 -4.32
C ILE A 83 -36.78 -5.91 -5.52
N PHE A 84 -36.54 -6.43 -6.73
CA PHE A 84 -36.44 -5.62 -7.94
C PHE A 84 -37.79 -5.03 -8.36
N LEU A 85 -38.89 -5.76 -8.18
CA LEU A 85 -40.25 -5.25 -8.42
C LEU A 85 -40.57 -4.08 -7.50
N HIS A 86 -40.20 -4.16 -6.22
CA HIS A 86 -40.38 -3.06 -5.27
C HIS A 86 -39.48 -1.85 -5.52
N CYS A 87 -38.46 -1.98 -6.39
CA CYS A 87 -37.63 -0.86 -6.80
C CYS A 87 -38.21 -0.07 -7.98
N LEU A 88 -39.27 -0.57 -8.63
CA LEU A 88 -39.88 0.11 -9.76
C LEU A 88 -40.78 1.26 -9.27
N PRO A 89 -40.70 2.45 -9.91
CA PRO A 89 -41.63 3.53 -9.62
C PRO A 89 -43.07 3.15 -10.00
N THR A 90 -44.03 3.54 -9.17
CA THR A 90 -45.46 3.26 -9.39
C THR A 90 -46.11 4.22 -10.38
N ASP A 91 -45.66 5.48 -10.39
CA ASP A 91 -46.34 6.57 -11.09
C ASP A 91 -45.56 7.11 -12.30
N THR A 92 -44.33 6.62 -12.51
CA THR A 92 -43.42 7.10 -13.57
C THR A 92 -42.64 5.94 -14.18
N ASN A 93 -41.93 6.20 -15.28
CA ASN A 93 -41.01 5.21 -15.85
C ASN A 93 -39.71 5.13 -15.03
N ALA A 94 -39.15 3.94 -14.92
CA ALA A 94 -37.86 3.73 -14.27
C ALA A 94 -36.73 4.49 -14.99
N ILE A 95 -35.90 5.19 -14.21
CA ILE A 95 -34.75 5.93 -14.72
C ILE A 95 -33.57 4.96 -14.86
N MET A 96 -32.89 5.01 -16.00
CA MET A 96 -31.69 4.23 -16.27
C MET A 96 -30.43 4.91 -15.67
N ASP A 97 -30.44 5.20 -14.36
CA ASP A 97 -29.28 5.71 -13.62
C ASP A 97 -28.68 4.62 -12.73
N CYS A 98 -27.37 4.45 -12.84
CA CYS A 98 -26.59 3.50 -12.06
C CYS A 98 -26.44 3.85 -10.57
N LYS A 99 -26.91 5.04 -10.17
CA LYS A 99 -27.01 5.49 -8.78
C LYS A 99 -28.39 5.26 -8.16
N GLU A 100 -29.37 4.83 -8.96
CA GLU A 100 -30.74 4.59 -8.51
C GLU A 100 -31.14 3.12 -8.67
N ALA A 101 -32.09 2.67 -7.86
CA ALA A 101 -32.66 1.33 -8.02
C ALA A 101 -33.55 1.28 -9.28
N PRO A 102 -33.65 0.13 -9.96
CA PRO A 102 -33.05 -1.16 -9.62
C PRO A 102 -31.56 -1.31 -10.01
N LEU A 103 -31.00 -0.44 -10.86
CA LEU A 103 -29.65 -0.61 -11.42
C LEU A 103 -28.54 -0.56 -10.36
N LEU A 104 -28.73 0.22 -9.29
CA LEU A 104 -27.82 0.24 -8.14
C LEU A 104 -27.71 -1.15 -7.48
N LEU A 105 -28.81 -1.88 -7.37
CA LEU A 105 -28.85 -3.19 -6.72
C LEU A 105 -28.21 -4.29 -7.57
N GLY A 106 -28.30 -4.20 -8.91
CA GLY A 106 -27.60 -5.10 -9.84
C GLY A 106 -26.07 -5.06 -9.72
N ARG A 107 -25.50 -4.12 -8.94
CA ARG A 107 -24.06 -4.02 -8.65
C ARG A 107 -23.64 -4.72 -7.37
N ILE A 108 -24.57 -5.29 -6.60
CA ILE A 108 -24.27 -6.00 -5.35
C ILE A 108 -23.46 -7.27 -5.63
N CYS A 109 -23.84 -8.05 -6.64
CA CYS A 109 -23.02 -9.14 -7.17
C CYS A 109 -23.42 -9.47 -8.61
N SER A 110 -22.54 -10.14 -9.36
CA SER A 110 -22.77 -10.51 -10.76
C SER A 110 -23.93 -11.49 -11.01
N ASN A 111 -24.56 -12.02 -9.95
CA ASN A 111 -25.74 -12.89 -10.04
C ASN A 111 -27.05 -12.10 -10.00
N TRP A 112 -27.03 -10.86 -9.50
CA TRP A 112 -28.19 -9.99 -9.43
C TRP A 112 -28.40 -9.28 -10.77
#